data_AF-A0A641RXQ6-F1
#
_entry.id   AF-A0A641RXQ6-F1
#
_cell.length_a   1.000
_cell.length_b   1.000
_cell.length_c   1.000
_cell.angle_alpha   90.00
_cell.angle_beta   90.00
_cell.angle_gamma   90.00
#
_symmetry.space_group_name_H-M   'P 1'
#
loop_
_entity.id
_entity.type
_entity.pdbx_description
1 polymer ?
#
loop_
_entity_poly.entity_id
_entity_poly.type
_entity_poly.pdbx_seq_one_letter_code
_entity_poly.pdbx_strand_id
1 'polypeptide(L)'
;MALVNEHFLKLPGSYLFSDIAKKVNTFKITHPKQDIIRLGIGDVTQPLPKACIEAMHKAVEELASKDTFRGYGPEQGYDFLIEAIIKNDFIPRGIHFSASEIFVSDGAKSDTGNIGDILRHDN
;
A
#
# COMPACT_ATOMS: atom_id res chain seq x y z
N MET A 1 -19.19 21.43 22.68
CA MET A 1 -19.01 19.96 22.62
C MET A 1 -18.56 19.60 21.22
N ALA A 2 -17.61 18.69 21.07
CA ALA A 2 -17.23 18.19 19.74
C ALA A 2 -18.34 17.28 19.19
N LEU A 3 -18.66 17.41 17.91
CA LEU A 3 -19.64 16.56 17.21
C LEU A 3 -18.92 15.38 16.56
N VAL A 4 -19.55 14.20 16.59
CA VAL A 4 -19.01 12.99 15.94
C VAL A 4 -19.34 12.98 14.45
N ASN A 5 -18.49 12.33 13.66
CA ASN A 5 -18.77 12.10 12.25
C ASN A 5 -19.83 11.00 12.09
N GLU A 6 -21.08 11.39 11.80
CA GLU A 6 -22.22 10.48 11.66
C GLU A 6 -22.07 9.48 10.50
N HIS A 7 -21.18 9.73 9.53
CA HIS A 7 -20.92 8.78 8.45
C HIS A 7 -20.35 7.45 8.96
N PHE A 8 -19.65 7.44 10.10
CA PHE A 8 -19.17 6.20 10.72
C PHE A 8 -20.33 5.31 11.19
N LEU A 9 -21.48 5.87 11.57
CA LEU A 9 -22.66 5.12 12.00
C LEU A 9 -23.36 4.39 10.86
N LYS A 10 -23.08 4.79 9.61
CA LYS A 10 -23.63 4.17 8.40
C LYS A 10 -22.85 2.93 7.96
N LEU A 11 -21.64 2.71 8.49
CA LEU A 11 -20.80 1.57 8.13
C LEU A 11 -21.34 0.28 8.78
N PRO A 12 -21.54 -0.82 8.02
CA PRO A 12 -21.95 -2.09 8.60
C PRO A 12 -20.85 -2.67 9.50
N GLY A 13 -21.23 -3.27 10.62
CA GLY A 13 -20.31 -3.70 11.69
C GLY A 13 -19.40 -4.89 11.39
N SER A 14 -19.43 -5.48 10.19
CA SER A 14 -18.61 -6.65 9.86
C SER A 14 -17.59 -6.32 8.76
N TYR A 15 -16.31 -6.31 9.16
CA TYR A 15 -15.21 -6.36 8.22
C TYR A 15 -14.93 -7.83 7.89
N LEU A 16 -15.22 -8.26 6.66
CA LEU A 16 -15.12 -9.66 6.19
C LEU A 16 -13.90 -10.42 6.75
N PHE A 17 -12.75 -9.76 6.73
CA PHE A 17 -11.48 -10.35 7.17
C PHE A 17 -11.36 -10.55 8.69
N SER A 18 -12.00 -9.69 9.50
CA SER A 18 -12.00 -9.86 10.95
C SER A 18 -12.84 -11.06 11.37
N ASP A 19 -13.95 -11.32 10.68
CA ASP A 19 -14.78 -12.49 10.96
C ASP A 19 -14.15 -13.80 10.47
N ILE A 20 -13.45 -13.78 9.33
CA ILE A 20 -12.63 -14.91 8.90
C ILE A 20 -11.55 -15.22 9.95
N ALA A 21 -10.83 -14.19 10.44
CA ALA A 21 -9.80 -14.37 11.46
C ALA A 21 -10.35 -15.00 12.76
N LYS A 22 -11.51 -14.54 13.24
CA LYS A 22 -12.20 -15.12 14.41
C LYS A 22 -12.51 -16.61 14.19
N LYS A 23 -13.11 -16.95 13.05
CA LYS A 23 -13.49 -18.35 12.73
C LYS A 23 -12.26 -19.27 12.64
N VAL A 24 -11.20 -18.82 11.96
CA VAL A 24 -9.95 -19.59 11.85
C VAL A 24 -9.32 -19.82 13.23
N ASN A 25 -9.30 -18.79 14.10
CA ASN A 25 -8.75 -18.92 15.44
C ASN A 25 -9.56 -19.89 16.31
N THR A 26 -10.90 -19.83 16.28
CA THR A 26 -11.76 -20.80 16.98
C THR A 26 -11.49 -22.22 16.50
N PHE A 27 -11.31 -22.42 15.19
CA PHE A 27 -10.99 -23.74 14.63
C PHE A 27 -9.64 -24.25 15.13
N LYS A 28 -8.59 -23.42 15.15
CA LYS A 28 -7.26 -23.78 15.69
C LYS A 28 -7.32 -24.24 17.15
N ILE A 29 -8.08 -23.54 17.98
CA ILE A 29 -8.21 -23.86 19.42
C ILE A 29 -8.92 -25.19 19.62
N THR A 30 -9.98 -25.44 18.84
CA THR A 30 -10.80 -26.66 18.96
C THR A 30 -10.17 -27.87 18.28
N HIS A 31 -9.24 -27.67 17.34
CA HIS A 31 -8.58 -28.74 16.57
C HIS A 31 -7.05 -28.58 16.56
N PRO A 32 -6.36 -28.66 17.72
CA PRO A 32 -4.94 -28.31 17.84
C PRO A 32 -3.98 -29.24 17.08
N LYS A 33 -4.44 -30.41 16.63
CA LYS A 33 -3.65 -31.38 15.86
C LYS A 33 -3.80 -31.21 14.34
N GLN A 34 -4.69 -30.33 13.89
CA GLN A 34 -4.94 -30.12 12.47
C GLN A 34 -4.11 -28.95 11.96
N ASP A 35 -3.42 -29.17 10.85
CA ASP A 35 -2.70 -28.09 10.16
C ASP A 35 -3.65 -27.37 9.19
N ILE A 36 -3.63 -26.03 9.22
CA ILE A 36 -4.56 -25.20 8.43
C ILE A 36 -3.83 -24.63 7.24
N ILE A 37 -4.26 -25.03 6.04
CA ILE A 37 -3.85 -24.39 4.79
C ILE A 37 -4.73 -23.15 4.57
N ARG A 38 -4.11 -21.98 4.54
CA ARG A 38 -4.79 -20.70 4.34
C ARG A 38 -4.83 -20.34 2.86
N LEU A 39 -5.99 -20.46 2.24
CA LEU A 39 -6.27 -20.05 0.85
C LEU A 39 -7.23 -18.84 0.79
N GLY A 40 -7.28 -18.05 1.87
CA GLY A 40 -8.20 -16.92 2.04
C GLY A 40 -7.58 -15.59 1.63
N ILE A 41 -7.22 -14.76 2.62
CA ILE A 41 -6.54 -13.49 2.38
C ILE A 41 -5.18 -13.78 1.74
N GLY A 42 -4.94 -13.19 0.58
CA GLY A 42 -3.71 -13.32 -0.19
C GLY A 42 -2.60 -12.46 0.40
N ASP A 43 -2.05 -12.87 1.53
CA ASP A 43 -0.73 -12.40 1.95
C ASP A 43 0.36 -13.20 1.22
N VAL A 44 1.50 -12.57 0.97
CA VAL A 44 2.58 -13.15 0.18
C VAL A 44 3.35 -14.20 0.99
N THR A 45 3.85 -15.22 0.31
CA THR A 45 4.62 -16.32 0.93
C THR A 45 6.08 -16.35 0.49
N GLN A 46 6.47 -15.50 -0.46
CA GLN A 46 7.79 -15.47 -1.07
C GLN A 46 8.59 -14.27 -0.55
N PRO A 47 9.92 -14.40 -0.44
CA PRO A 47 10.79 -13.31 -0.05
C PRO A 47 10.85 -12.22 -1.13
N LEU A 48 11.30 -11.03 -0.72
CA LEU A 48 11.58 -9.95 -1.68
C LEU A 48 12.64 -10.39 -2.71
N PRO A 49 12.51 -9.99 -3.98
CA PRO A 49 13.53 -10.24 -4.99
C PRO A 49 14.87 -9.63 -4.58
N LYS A 50 15.97 -10.33 -4.92
CA LYS A 50 17.35 -9.89 -4.61
C LYS A 50 17.63 -8.46 -5.08
N ALA A 51 17.16 -8.08 -6.27
CA ALA A 51 17.34 -6.74 -6.82
C ALA A 51 16.72 -5.64 -5.93
N CYS A 52 15.54 -5.90 -5.36
CA CYS A 52 14.88 -4.97 -4.44
C CYS A 52 15.67 -4.83 -3.14
N ILE A 53 16.14 -5.96 -2.58
CA ILE A 53 16.93 -5.99 -1.34
C ILE A 53 18.23 -5.19 -1.52
N GLU A 54 18.97 -5.43 -2.61
CA GLU A 54 20.22 -4.72 -2.89
C GLU A 54 19.99 -3.22 -3.10
N ALA A 55 18.92 -2.82 -3.78
CA ALA A 55 18.56 -1.41 -3.96
C ALA A 55 18.20 -0.73 -2.63
N MET A 56 17.41 -1.40 -1.79
CA MET A 56 17.04 -0.89 -0.47
C MET A 56 18.26 -0.73 0.44
N HIS A 57 19.19 -1.68 0.45
CA HIS A 57 20.44 -1.54 1.21
C HIS A 57 21.26 -0.34 0.75
N LYS A 58 21.38 -0.12 -0.57
CA LYS A 58 22.08 1.06 -1.11
C LYS A 58 21.40 2.37 -0.71
N ALA A 59 20.07 2.42 -0.75
CA ALA A 59 19.32 3.60 -0.34
C ALA A 59 19.52 3.91 1.16
N VAL A 60 19.54 2.88 2.02
CA VAL A 60 19.83 3.06 3.45
C VAL A 60 21.25 3.56 3.67
N GLU A 61 22.23 3.03 2.93
CA GLU A 61 23.62 3.51 3.00
C GLU A 61 23.77 4.97 2.55
N GLU A 62 23.07 5.37 1.48
CA GLU A 62 23.03 6.77 1.03
C GLU A 62 22.51 7.70 2.14
N LEU A 63 21.51 7.26 2.90
CA LEU A 63 20.95 8.04 4.02
C LEU A 63 21.80 7.97 5.30
N ALA A 64 22.78 7.08 5.39
CA ALA A 64 23.64 6.93 6.57
C ALA A 64 24.77 7.97 6.61
N SER A 65 25.15 8.55 5.47
CA SER A 65 26.19 9.58 5.39
C SER A 65 25.60 10.98 5.32
N LYS A 66 26.16 11.90 6.13
CA LYS A 66 25.76 13.32 6.15
C LYS A 66 25.90 13.98 4.77
N ASP A 67 26.89 13.56 3.98
CA ASP A 67 27.21 14.18 2.69
C ASP A 67 26.21 13.77 1.59
N THR A 68 25.52 12.63 1.76
CA THR A 68 24.57 12.07 0.79
C THR A 68 23.14 12.02 1.29
N PHE A 69 22.90 12.38 2.56
CA PHE A 69 21.59 12.38 3.17
C PHE A 69 20.59 13.27 2.42
N ARG A 70 19.36 12.75 2.26
CA ARG A 70 18.23 13.47 1.67
C ARG A 70 17.13 13.64 2.72
N GLY A 71 16.61 14.87 2.83
CA GLY A 71 15.46 15.19 3.67
C GLY A 71 14.14 14.75 3.02
N TYR A 72 13.09 15.59 3.15
CA TYR A 72 11.83 15.32 2.47
C TYR A 72 12.03 15.15 0.96
N GLY A 73 11.46 14.08 0.42
CA GLY A 73 11.36 13.86 -1.01
C GLY A 73 10.22 14.70 -1.63
N PRO A 74 10.14 14.72 -2.97
CA PRO A 74 8.99 15.31 -3.67
C PRO A 74 7.71 14.52 -3.34
N GLU A 75 6.63 15.24 -3.01
CA GLU A 75 5.35 14.65 -2.60
C GLU A 75 4.70 13.78 -3.68
N GLN A 76 4.96 14.08 -4.96
CA GLN A 76 4.45 13.32 -6.11
C GLN A 76 5.26 12.05 -6.39
N GLY A 77 6.43 11.89 -5.76
CA GLY A 77 7.40 10.83 -6.04
C GLY A 77 8.63 11.34 -6.79
N TYR A 78 9.73 10.58 -6.70
CA TYR A 78 10.97 10.93 -7.40
C TYR A 78 10.88 10.65 -8.90
N ASP A 79 11.43 11.56 -9.71
CA ASP A 79 11.42 11.48 -11.17
C ASP A 79 11.92 10.14 -11.70
N PHE A 80 13.01 9.60 -11.13
CA PHE A 80 13.58 8.32 -11.58
C PHE A 80 12.57 7.16 -11.51
N LEU A 81 11.65 7.18 -10.54
CA LEU A 81 10.64 6.15 -10.36
C LEU A 81 9.46 6.40 -11.29
N ILE A 82 9.01 7.66 -11.39
CA ILE A 82 7.92 8.06 -12.27
C ILE A 82 8.26 7.73 -13.73
N GLU A 83 9.45 8.11 -14.19
CA GLU A 83 9.94 7.81 -15.54
C GLU A 83 10.04 6.30 -15.77
N ALA A 84 10.51 5.54 -14.78
CA ALA A 84 10.59 4.09 -14.88
C ALA A 84 9.19 3.44 -15.00
N ILE A 85 8.20 3.92 -14.24
CA ILE A 85 6.81 3.45 -14.34
C ILE A 85 6.27 3.74 -15.74
N ILE A 86 6.37 4.98 -16.22
CA ILE A 86 5.89 5.38 -17.56
C ILE A 86 6.54 4.51 -18.64
N LYS A 87 7.87 4.38 -18.60
CA LYS A 87 8.65 3.66 -19.60
C LYS A 87 8.34 2.16 -19.65
N ASN A 88 8.13 1.51 -18.51
CA ASN A 88 8.05 0.05 -18.45
C ASN A 88 6.61 -0.47 -18.38
N ASP A 89 5.70 0.27 -17.75
CA ASP A 89 4.32 -0.21 -17.53
C ASP A 89 3.33 0.31 -18.57
N PHE A 90 3.54 1.54 -19.08
CA PHE A 90 2.56 2.24 -19.92
C PHE A 90 2.99 2.37 -21.39
N ILE A 91 4.20 2.86 -21.68
CA ILE A 91 4.68 3.03 -23.06
C ILE A 91 4.60 1.73 -23.89
N PRO A 92 4.99 0.54 -23.38
CA PRO A 92 4.91 -0.71 -24.15
C PRO A 92 3.47 -1.13 -24.48
N ARG A 93 2.49 -0.56 -23.78
CA ARG A 93 1.05 -0.76 -24.01
C ARG A 93 0.45 0.30 -24.94
N GLY A 94 1.27 1.21 -25.47
CA GLY A 94 0.82 2.34 -26.29
C GLY A 94 0.12 3.44 -25.50
N ILE A 95 0.30 3.47 -24.18
CA ILE A 95 -0.28 4.48 -23.29
C ILE A 95 0.79 5.54 -23.00
N HIS A 96 0.44 6.80 -23.22
CA HIS A 96 1.32 7.94 -23.03
C HIS A 96 0.82 8.80 -21.87
N PHE A 97 1.68 9.01 -20.88
CA PHE A 97 1.47 9.91 -19.76
C PHE A 97 2.63 10.91 -19.69
N SER A 98 2.34 12.12 -19.23
CA SER A 98 3.36 13.03 -18.71
C SER A 98 3.74 12.63 -17.28
N ALA A 99 4.91 13.08 -16.82
CA ALA A 99 5.35 12.84 -15.44
C ALA A 99 4.37 13.43 -14.40
N SER A 100 3.67 14.51 -14.72
CA SER A 100 2.70 15.17 -13.82
C SER A 100 1.38 14.42 -13.68
N GLU A 101 1.17 13.34 -14.44
CA GLU A 101 -0.03 12.50 -14.36
C GLU A 101 0.17 11.27 -13.45
N ILE A 102 1.40 11.05 -12.95
CA ILE A 102 1.75 9.91 -12.10
C ILE A 102 2.09 10.40 -10.70
N PHE A 103 1.42 9.83 -9.69
CA PHE A 103 1.62 10.13 -8.29
C PHE A 103 2.01 8.84 -7.56
N VAL A 104 3.17 8.81 -6.93
CA VAL A 104 3.66 7.66 -6.16
C VAL A 104 3.18 7.78 -4.71
N SER A 105 2.48 6.76 -4.23
CA SER A 105 1.93 6.69 -2.87
C SER A 105 2.53 5.55 -2.05
N ASP A 106 2.09 5.43 -0.80
CA ASP A 106 2.42 4.31 0.09
C ASP A 106 1.58 3.05 -0.19
N GLY A 107 0.57 3.14 -1.07
CA GLY A 107 -0.16 2.00 -1.59
C GLY A 107 -1.61 2.28 -1.95
N ALA A 108 -2.17 1.40 -2.79
CA ALA A 108 -3.49 1.57 -3.38
C ALA A 108 -4.65 1.70 -2.36
N LYS A 109 -4.48 1.16 -1.14
CA LYS A 109 -5.49 1.28 -0.08
C LYS A 109 -5.61 2.71 0.44
N SER A 110 -4.48 3.40 0.61
CA SER A 110 -4.47 4.81 1.00
C SER A 110 -5.06 5.66 -0.11
N ASP A 111 -4.65 5.43 -1.37
CA ASP A 111 -5.15 6.19 -2.53
C ASP A 111 -6.67 6.07 -2.68
N THR A 112 -7.18 4.84 -2.67
CA THR A 112 -8.63 4.60 -2.80
C THR A 112 -9.42 5.10 -1.59
N GLY A 113 -8.82 5.11 -0.40
CA GLY A 113 -9.44 5.67 0.80
C GLY A 113 -9.51 7.21 0.79
N ASN A 114 -8.45 7.85 0.29
CA ASN A 114 -8.26 9.30 0.40
C ASN A 114 -8.71 10.06 -0.86
N ILE A 115 -8.91 9.41 -2.01
CA ILE A 115 -9.37 10.09 -3.23
C ILE A 115 -10.73 10.79 -3.04
N GLY A 116 -11.55 10.33 -2.09
CA GLY A 116 -12.79 10.99 -1.72
C GLY A 116 -12.59 12.40 -1.15
N ASP A 117 -11.43 12.69 -0.57
CA ASP A 117 -11.11 13.99 0.00
C ASP A 117 -11.06 15.08 -1.06
N ILE A 118 -10.77 14.75 -2.33
CA ILE A 118 -10.76 15.71 -3.43
C ILE A 118 -12.08 15.80 -4.21
N LEU A 119 -13.05 14.93 -3.92
CA LEU A 119 -14.30 14.78 -4.68
C LEU A 119 -15.56 15.12 -3.87
N ARG A 120 -15.46 15.36 -2.56
CA ARG A 120 -16.61 15.58 -1.68
C ARG A 120 -17.22 16.97 -1.90
N HIS A 121 -18.51 17.11 -1.57
CA HIS A 121 -19.32 18.33 -1.75
C HIS A 121 -18.74 19.62 -1.14
N ASP A 122 -17.76 19.52 -0.24
CA ASP A 122 -17.20 20.64 0.50
C ASP A 122 -15.81 21.06 -0.02
N ASN A 123 -15.39 20.54 -1.18
CA ASN A 123 -14.19 20.96 -1.92
C ASN A 123 -14.49 21.86 -3.11
#